data_AF-A0A2S0K6J1-F1
#
_entry.id   AF-A0A2S0K6J1-F1
#
_cell.length_a   1.000
_cell.length_b   1.000
_cell.length_c   1.000
_cell.angle_alpha   90.00
_cell.angle_beta   90.00
_cell.angle_gamma   90.00
#
_symmetry.space_group_name_H-M   'P 1'
#
loop_
_entity.id
_entity.type
_entity.pdbx_description
1 polymer ?
#
loop_
_entity_poly.entity_id
_entity_poly.type
_entity_poly.pdbx_seq_one_letter_code
_entity_poly.pdbx_strand_id
1 'polypeptide(L)' 'MLELIRKNTLLTEQFAIETDTNVDSALSVVSINTVDGNEADGFKENTGITLSLDYDELDEIIIILQQASESLKRAENRD' A
#
# COMPACT_ATOMS: atom_id res chain seq x y z
N MET A 1 22.93 16.58 7.42
CA MET A 1 21.98 15.80 8.23
C MET A 1 21.47 14.70 7.31
N LEU A 2 21.58 13.43 7.72
CA LEU A 2 21.06 12.31 6.92
C LEU A 2 19.56 12.21 7.21
N GLU A 3 18.73 12.28 6.19
CA GLU A 3 17.28 12.12 6.35
C GLU A 3 16.95 10.67 6.75
N LEU A 4 16.10 10.49 7.76
CA LEU A 4 15.66 9.16 8.18
C LEU A 4 14.47 8.72 7.33
N ILE A 5 14.74 7.86 6.35
CA ILE A 5 13.73 7.26 5.48
C ILE A 5 13.46 5.81 5.93
N ARG A 6 12.19 5.48 6.18
CA ARG A 6 11.74 4.10 6.44
C ARG A 6 11.03 3.55 5.22
N LYS A 7 11.49 2.39 4.76
CA LYS A 7 10.92 1.69 3.61
C LYS A 7 10.20 0.43 4.06
N ASN A 8 8.95 0.22 3.64
CA ASN A 8 8.28 -1.08 3.78
C ASN A 8 7.68 -1.50 2.44
N THR A 9 7.76 -2.80 2.16
CA THR A 9 7.19 -3.40 0.96
C THR A 9 6.35 -4.62 1.34
N LEU A 10 5.14 -4.68 0.81
CA LEU A 10 4.29 -5.87 0.82
C LEU A 10 4.15 -6.34 -0.63
N LEU A 11 4.62 -7.55 -0.92
CA LEU A 11 4.49 -8.17 -2.23
C LEU A 11 3.53 -9.36 -2.15
N THR A 12 2.54 -9.36 -3.05
CA THR A 12 1.58 -10.46 -3.21
C THR A 12 1.54 -10.90 -4.67
N GLU A 13 0.82 -11.99 -4.96
CA GLU A 13 0.66 -12.47 -6.34
C GLU A 13 -0.16 -11.52 -7.23
N GLN A 14 -0.89 -10.55 -6.65
CA GLN A 14 -1.82 -9.67 -7.37
C GLN A 14 -1.37 -8.20 -7.35
N PHE A 15 -0.70 -7.78 -6.28
CA PHE A 15 -0.27 -6.39 -6.11
C PHE A 15 0.97 -6.29 -5.21
N ALA A 16 1.69 -5.19 -5.37
CA ALA A 16 2.76 -4.76 -4.46
C ALA A 16 2.42 -3.40 -3.87
N ILE A 17 2.66 -3.21 -2.57
CA ILE A 17 2.54 -1.93 -1.89
C ILE A 17 3.91 -1.57 -1.33
N GLU A 18 4.43 -0.42 -1.73
CA GLU A 18 5.66 0.16 -1.21
C GLU A 18 5.35 1.46 -0.48
N THR A 19 6.02 1.67 0.66
CA THR A 19 5.91 2.91 1.43
C THR A 19 7.30 3.42 1.74
N ASP A 20 7.56 4.68 1.39
CA ASP A 20 8.77 5.44 1.72
C ASP A 20 8.36 6.59 2.64
N THR A 21 8.57 6.43 3.95
CA THR A 21 8.24 7.44 4.96
C THR A 21 9.48 8.25 5.32
N ASN A 22 9.43 9.56 5.09
CA ASN A 22 10.45 10.50 5.55
C ASN A 22 10.02 11.08 6.91
N VAL A 23 10.75 10.70 7.96
CA VAL A 23 10.43 11.11 9.34
C VAL A 23 10.69 12.60 9.56
N ASP A 24 11.61 13.19 8.80
CA ASP A 24 12.01 14.59 8.97
C ASP A 24 11.03 15.55 8.28
N SER A 25 10.39 15.13 7.17
CA SER A 25 9.39 15.92 6.45
C SER A 25 7.94 15.54 6.77
N ALA A 26 7.70 14.51 7.59
CA ALA A 26 6.38 13.98 7.93
C ALA A 26 5.51 13.60 6.71
N LEU A 27 6.17 13.19 5.62
CA LEU A 27 5.52 12.73 4.39
C LEU A 27 5.82 11.26 4.15
N SER A 28 4.82 10.55 3.63
CA SER A 28 4.94 9.17 3.18
C SER A 28 4.56 9.07 1.71
N VAL A 29 5.48 8.53 0.91
CA VAL A 29 5.18 8.14 -0.47
C VAL A 29 4.66 6.71 -0.45
N VAL A 30 3.46 6.47 -0.97
CA VAL A 30 2.84 5.15 -1.07
C VAL A 30 2.68 4.79 -2.53
N SER A 31 3.27 3.69 -2.96
CA SER A 31 3.13 3.15 -4.31
C SER A 31 2.36 1.84 -4.26
N ILE A 32 1.30 1.75 -5.06
CA ILE A 32 0.49 0.53 -5.24
C ILE A 32 0.67 0.08 -6.68
N ASN A 33 1.35 -1.03 -6.88
CA ASN A 33 1.66 -1.62 -8.17
C ASN A 33 0.81 -2.86 -8.39
N THR A 34 0.44 -3.14 -9.63
CA THR A 34 -0.16 -4.43 -9.97
C THR A 34 0.96 -5.42 -10.24
N VAL A 35 0.77 -6.67 -9.82
CA VAL A 35 1.73 -7.74 -10.06
C VAL A 35 1.14 -8.65 -11.11
N ASP A 36 1.78 -8.71 -12.27
CA ASP A 36 1.47 -9.72 -13.27
C ASP A 36 2.31 -10.95 -12.93
N GLY A 37 1.66 -11.94 -12.33
CA GLY A 37 2.20 -13.28 -12.17
C GLY A 37 2.19 -14.01 -13.51
N ASN A 38 3.00 -13.58 -14.48
CA ASN A 38 3.19 -14.37 -15.68
C ASN A 38 4.65 -14.43 -16.13
N GLU A 39 5.05 -15.70 -16.30
CA GLU A 39 6.22 -16.23 -17.00
C GLU A 39 7.55 -16.33 -16.24
N ALA A 40 7.89 -17.59 -15.94
CA ALA A 40 9.22 -18.20 -15.84
C ALA A 40 10.26 -17.68 -14.83
N ASP A 41 10.29 -16.39 -14.47
CA ASP A 41 11.42 -15.76 -13.75
C ASP A 41 11.04 -14.87 -12.54
N GLY A 42 9.75 -14.78 -12.17
CA GLY A 42 9.33 -14.12 -10.91
C GLY A 42 8.13 -13.18 -11.05
N PHE A 43 7.91 -12.35 -10.03
CA PHE A 43 6.87 -11.33 -10.02
C PHE A 43 7.30 -10.13 -10.86
N LYS A 44 6.47 -9.73 -11.83
CA LYS A 44 6.67 -8.48 -12.58
C LYS A 44 5.73 -7.42 -12.03
N GLU A 45 6.31 -6.38 -11.42
CA GLU A 45 5.55 -5.21 -10.98
C GLU A 45 5.29 -4.27 -12.16
N ASN A 46 4.03 -3.93 -12.36
CA ASN A 46 3.61 -2.85 -13.23
C ASN A 46 3.22 -1.66 -12.38
N THR A 47 3.82 -0.51 -12.69
CA THR A 47 3.57 0.74 -11.96
C THR A 47 2.08 1.06 -12.01
N GLY A 48 1.47 1.14 -10.83
CA GLY A 48 0.08 1.53 -10.67
C GLY A 48 -0.04 2.98 -10.26
N ILE A 49 -0.32 3.21 -8.98
CA ILE A 49 -0.60 4.53 -8.41
C ILE A 49 0.48 4.87 -7.39
N THR A 50 1.04 6.07 -7.48
CA THR A 50 1.92 6.64 -6.45
C THR A 50 1.25 7.87 -5.84
N LEU A 51 1.18 7.90 -4.52
CA LEU A 51 0.61 8.98 -3.71
C LEU A 51 1.69 9.52 -2.78
N SER A 52 1.71 10.83 -2.56
CA SER A 52 2.47 11.45 -1.47
C SER A 52 1.44 11.95 -0.47
N LEU A 53 1.51 11.43 0.75
CA LEU A 53 0.50 11.63 1.78
C LEU A 53 1.16 12.14 3.05
N ASP A 54 0.49 13.03 3.78
CA ASP A 54 0.86 13.34 5.15
C ASP A 54 0.24 12.33 6.15
N TYR A 55 0.43 12.58 7.45
CA TYR A 55 -0.08 11.72 8.52
C TYR A 55 -1.61 11.66 8.54
N ASP A 56 -2.29 12.79 8.38
CA ASP A 56 -3.76 12.86 8.50
C ASP A 56 -4.41 12.17 7.30
N GLU A 57 -3.89 12.39 6.09
CA GLU A 57 -4.37 11.74 4.86
C GLU A 57 -4.18 10.22 4.89
N LEU A 58 -3.07 9.74 5.46
CA LEU A 58 -2.81 8.31 5.60
C LEU A 58 -3.79 7.65 6.58
N ASP A 59 -4.06 8.29 7.72
CA ASP A 59 -5.02 7.80 8.72
C ASP A 59 -6.44 7.72 8.13
N GLU A 60 -6.87 8.72 7.35
CA GLU A 60 -8.17 8.71 6.67
C GLU A 60 -8.29 7.53 5.68
N ILE A 61 -7.26 7.28 4.88
CA ILE A 61 -7.24 6.15 3.94
C ILE A 61 -7.34 4.82 4.68
N ILE A 62 -6.60 4.64 5.78
CA ILE A 62 -6.64 3.42 6.60
C ILE A 62 -8.06 3.18 7.12
N ILE A 63 -8.73 4.23 7.62
CA ILE A 63 -10.11 4.14 8.13
C ILE A 63 -11.06 3.63 7.04
N ILE A 64 -10.99 4.19 5.83
CA ILE A 64 -11.87 3.79 4.72
C ILE A 64 -11.61 2.33 4.31
N LEU A 65 -10.34 1.92 4.19
CA LEU A 65 -9.98 0.55 3.84
C LEU A 65 -10.44 -0.46 4.92
N GLN A 66 -10.37 -0.08 6.19
CA GLN A 66 -10.80 -0.91 7.30
C GLN A 66 -12.33 -1.09 7.30
N GLN A 67 -13.09 -0.03 7.04
CA GLN A 67 -14.55 -0.11 6.85
C GLN A 67 -14.96 -1.00 5.67
N ALA A 68 -14.23 -0.94 4.56
CA ALA A 68 -14.45 -1.81 3.41
C ALA A 68 -14.19 -3.28 3.78
N SER A 69 -13.08 -3.57 4.47
CA SER A 69 -12.75 -4.91 4.96
C SER A 69 -13.82 -5.48 5.89
N GLU A 70 -14.30 -4.70 6.86
CA GLU A 70 -15.37 -5.12 7.76
C GLU A 70 -16.68 -5.40 7.02
N SER A 71 -16.98 -4.62 5.99
CA SER A 71 -18.19 -4.81 5.19
C SER A 71 -18.14 -6.11 4.39
N LEU A 72 -16.98 -6.47 3.82
CA LEU A 72 -16.77 -7.76 3.16
C LEU A 72 -16.91 -8.93 4.13
N LYS A 73 -16.26 -8.87 5.30
CA LYS A 73 -16.38 -9.91 6.33
C LYS A 73 -17.82 -10.12 6.79
N ARG A 74 -18.58 -9.03 6.96
CA ARG A 74 -20.02 -9.13 7.32
C ARG A 74 -20.85 -9.75 6.21
N ALA A 75 -20.49 -9.54 4.94
CA ALA A 75 -21.18 -10.18 3.81
C ALA A 75 -20.93 -11.69 3.76
N GLU A 76 -19.69 -12.13 3.99
CA GLU A 76 -19.32 -13.55 4.02
C GLU A 76 -19.98 -14.32 5.18
N ASN A 77 -20.23 -13.66 6.32
CA ASN A 77 -20.87 -14.28 7.50
C ASN A 77 -22.41 -14.25 7.47
N ARG A 78 -23.03 -13.88 6.34
CA ARG A 78 -24.51 -13.86 6.19
C ARG A 78 -25.07 -15.12 5.49
N ASP A 79 -24.22 -16.07 5.14
CA ASP A 79 -24.59 -17.43 4.72
C ASP A 79 -24.61 -18.41 5.92
#